data_AF-A0A3P6D912-F1
#
_entry.id   AF-A0A3P6D912-F1
#
_cell.length_a   1.000
_cell.length_b   1.000
_cell.length_c   1.000
_cell.angle_alpha   90.00
_cell.angle_beta   90.00
_cell.angle_gamma   90.00
#
_symmetry.space_group_name_H-M   'P 1'
#
loop_
_entity.id
_entity.type
_entity.pdbx_description
1 polymer ?
#
loop_
_entity_poly.entity_id
_entity_poly.type
_entity_poly.pdbx_seq_one_letter_code
_entity_poly.pdbx_strand_id
1 'polypeptide(L)'
;MSSGQNPKIMTMEKGSDHIDAAVTKLKKILEATHKPDFVPGEYIGNYTMVYNNCIQKPPHDLSQQLYEKYGGIFEDYATHTVLPSIMEKHDEYMLRELSH
;
A
#
# COMPACT_ATOMS: atom_id res chain seq x y z
N MET A 1 -20.01 -23.15 8.78
CA MET A 1 -19.10 -23.82 7.83
C MET A 1 -19.28 -23.13 6.49
N SER A 2 -18.45 -22.14 6.17
CA SER A 2 -18.50 -21.49 4.85
C SER A 2 -17.51 -22.18 3.93
N SER A 3 -18.00 -22.59 2.78
CA SER A 3 -17.33 -23.37 1.74
C SER A 3 -15.90 -22.88 1.50
N GLY A 4 -14.92 -23.76 1.73
CA GLY A 4 -13.54 -23.56 1.29
C GLY A 4 -13.50 -23.56 -0.24
N GLN A 5 -13.63 -22.38 -0.83
CA GLN A 5 -13.14 -22.17 -2.18
C GLN A 5 -11.62 -22.30 -2.12
N ASN A 6 -11.06 -23.27 -2.83
CA ASN A 6 -9.61 -23.30 -3.04
C ASN A 6 -9.21 -21.92 -3.61
N PRO A 7 -8.23 -21.22 -3.01
CA PRO A 7 -7.76 -19.96 -3.54
C PRO A 7 -7.38 -20.16 -5.00
N LYS A 8 -8.05 -19.44 -5.91
CA LYS A 8 -7.66 -19.42 -7.32
C LYS A 8 -6.22 -18.93 -7.36
N ILE A 9 -5.32 -19.71 -7.98
CA ILE A 9 -3.91 -19.32 -8.13
C ILE A 9 -3.89 -17.92 -8.77
N MET A 10 -3.27 -16.99 -8.06
CA MET A 10 -3.16 -15.60 -8.49
C MET A 10 -1.81 -15.40 -9.14
N THR A 11 -1.80 -14.80 -10.32
CA THR A 11 -0.55 -14.41 -10.97
C THR A 11 -0.08 -13.08 -10.42
N MET A 12 1.23 -12.83 -10.48
CA MET A 12 1.81 -11.55 -10.06
C MET A 12 1.15 -10.37 -10.78
N GLU A 13 0.92 -10.48 -12.09
CA GLU A 13 0.24 -9.46 -12.90
C GLU A 13 -1.12 -9.07 -12.28
N LYS A 14 -2.03 -10.04 -12.11
CA LYS A 14 -3.37 -9.78 -11.56
C LYS A 14 -3.38 -9.37 -10.10
N GLY A 15 -2.51 -9.97 -9.28
CA GLY A 15 -2.40 -9.61 -7.87
C GLY A 15 -1.90 -8.18 -7.69
N SER A 16 -0.96 -7.78 -8.54
CA SER A 16 -0.33 -6.47 -8.46
C SER A 16 -1.20 -5.33 -9.00
N ASP A 17 -2.06 -5.55 -10.00
CA ASP A 17 -3.00 -4.53 -10.48
C ASP A 17 -3.92 -3.99 -9.38
N HIS A 18 -4.45 -4.90 -8.54
CA HIS A 18 -5.33 -4.52 -7.44
C HIS A 18 -4.58 -3.74 -6.36
N ILE A 19 -3.38 -4.20 -5.99
CA ILE A 19 -2.57 -3.56 -4.96
C ILE A 19 -2.02 -2.21 -5.47
N ASP A 20 -1.67 -2.09 -6.76
CA ASP A 20 -1.25 -0.83 -7.39
C ASP A 20 -2.36 0.23 -7.35
N ALA A 21 -3.61 -0.18 -7.59
CA ALA A 21 -4.76 0.70 -7.44
C ALA A 21 -4.96 1.13 -5.98
N ALA A 22 -4.80 0.20 -5.02
CA ALA A 22 -4.88 0.51 -3.60
C ALA A 22 -3.77 1.48 -3.17
N VAL A 23 -2.52 1.26 -3.57
CA VAL A 23 -1.39 2.16 -3.29
C VAL A 23 -1.62 3.55 -3.90
N THR A 24 -2.13 3.62 -5.12
CA THR A 24 -2.46 4.90 -5.76
C THR A 24 -3.50 5.67 -4.96
N LYS A 25 -4.53 4.99 -4.43
CA LYS A 25 -5.51 5.60 -3.54
C LYS A 25 -4.87 6.03 -2.22
N LEU A 26 -3.99 5.21 -1.63
CA LEU A 26 -3.28 5.54 -0.39
C LEU A 26 -2.44 6.82 -0.54
N LYS A 27 -1.64 6.95 -1.61
CA LYS A 27 -0.88 8.20 -1.89
C LYS A 27 -1.79 9.42 -1.96
N LYS A 28 -2.93 9.30 -2.66
CA LYS A 28 -3.92 10.36 -2.77
C LYS A 28 -4.55 10.74 -1.43
N ILE A 29 -4.71 9.80 -0.50
CA ILE A 29 -5.22 10.04 0.86
C ILE A 29 -4.16 10.80 1.66
N LEU A 30 -2.89 10.36 1.62
CA LEU A 30 -1.79 11.00 2.33
C LEU A 30 -1.55 12.46 1.89
N GLU A 31 -1.73 12.76 0.60
CA GLU A 31 -1.54 14.11 0.05
C GLU A 31 -2.78 15.02 0.21
N ALA A 32 -3.94 14.51 0.62
CA ALA A 32 -5.17 15.27 0.64
C ALA A 32 -5.66 15.55 2.06
N THR A 33 -5.93 16.82 2.36
CA THR A 33 -6.45 17.24 3.68
C THR A 33 -7.85 16.67 3.98
N HIS A 34 -8.66 16.34 2.97
CA HIS A 34 -10.07 15.93 3.12
C HIS A 34 -10.55 14.91 2.06
N LYS A 35 -9.81 13.83 1.79
CA LYS A 35 -10.34 12.71 0.98
C LYS A 35 -10.92 11.62 1.88
N PRO A 36 -11.97 10.92 1.44
CA PRO A 36 -12.46 9.76 2.18
C PRO A 36 -11.37 8.70 2.21
N ASP A 37 -11.10 8.19 3.41
CA ASP A 37 -10.26 7.02 3.64
C ASP A 37 -10.76 5.80 2.86
N PHE A 38 -10.03 4.69 2.96
CA PHE A 38 -10.58 3.41 2.57
C PHE A 38 -11.85 3.13 3.37
N VAL A 39 -12.95 2.81 2.70
CA VAL A 39 -14.11 2.27 3.41
C VAL A 39 -13.76 0.89 3.95
N PRO A 40 -14.39 0.42 5.04
CA PRO A 40 -14.01 -0.85 5.67
C PRO A 40 -13.96 -2.04 4.70
N GLY A 41 -14.86 -2.08 3.71
CA GLY A 41 -14.85 -3.11 2.67
C GLY A 41 -13.61 -3.09 1.76
N GLU A 42 -13.12 -1.90 1.39
CA GLU A 42 -11.88 -1.77 0.62
C GLU A 42 -10.66 -2.15 1.46
N TYR A 43 -10.62 -1.72 2.73
CA TYR A 43 -9.52 -2.06 3.63
C TYR A 43 -9.39 -3.58 3.79
N ILE A 44 -10.49 -4.27 4.13
CA ILE A 44 -10.50 -5.73 4.25
C ILE A 44 -10.22 -6.41 2.90
N GLY A 45 -10.71 -5.85 1.80
CA GLY A 45 -10.42 -6.34 0.45
C GLY A 45 -8.92 -6.33 0.12
N ASN A 46 -8.25 -5.21 0.38
CA ASN A 46 -6.82 -5.04 0.18
C ASN A 46 -6.01 -6.05 1.01
N TYR A 47 -6.32 -6.18 2.31
CA TYR A 47 -5.67 -7.15 3.20
C TYR A 47 -5.89 -8.59 2.73
N THR A 48 -7.11 -8.94 2.37
CA THR A 48 -7.47 -10.27 1.87
C THR A 48 -6.70 -10.59 0.58
N MET A 49 -6.55 -9.60 -0.30
CA MET A 49 -5.76 -9.75 -1.52
C MET A 49 -4.31 -10.09 -1.18
N VAL A 50 -3.63 -9.26 -0.38
CA VAL A 50 -2.23 -9.50 0.01
C VAL A 50 -2.08 -10.86 0.68
N TYR A 51 -2.95 -11.18 1.65
CA TYR A 51 -2.94 -12.46 2.36
C TYR A 51 -3.03 -13.64 1.39
N ASN A 52 -4.01 -13.65 0.48
CA ASN A 52 -4.23 -14.73 -0.48
C ASN A 52 -3.06 -14.92 -1.47
N ASN A 53 -2.28 -13.87 -1.74
CA ASN A 53 -1.07 -13.98 -2.58
C ASN A 53 0.11 -14.57 -1.78
N CYS A 54 0.24 -14.23 -0.50
CA CYS A 54 1.32 -14.70 0.37
C CYS A 54 1.14 -16.14 0.85
N ILE A 55 -0.09 -16.66 0.95
CA ILE A 55 -0.34 -18.02 1.43
C ILE A 55 -0.40 -19.08 0.32
N GLN A 56 -0.12 -18.70 -0.93
CA GLN A 56 -0.08 -19.66 -2.03
C GLN A 56 1.09 -20.63 -1.82
N LYS A 57 0.84 -21.92 -2.07
CA LYS A 57 1.89 -22.94 -1.94
C LYS A 57 2.95 -22.74 -3.03
N PRO A 58 4.22 -23.09 -2.76
CA PRO A 58 5.25 -23.13 -3.79
C PRO A 58 4.78 -23.92 -5.03
N PRO A 59 5.09 -23.46 -6.25
CA PRO A 59 5.99 -22.35 -6.61
C PRO A 59 5.29 -20.98 -6.75
N HIS A 60 4.07 -20.83 -6.26
CA HIS A 60 3.22 -19.65 -6.49
C HIS A 60 3.22 -18.65 -5.33
N ASP A 61 4.11 -18.81 -4.35
CA ASP A 61 4.27 -17.84 -3.27
C ASP A 61 4.76 -16.51 -3.83
N LEU A 62 3.94 -15.47 -3.68
CA LEU A 62 4.24 -14.11 -4.16
C LEU A 62 4.71 -13.18 -3.04
N SER A 63 4.85 -13.68 -1.80
CA SER A 63 5.18 -12.84 -0.63
C SER A 63 6.46 -12.03 -0.82
N GLN A 64 7.53 -12.67 -1.31
CA GLN A 64 8.80 -11.99 -1.57
C GLN A 64 8.67 -10.93 -2.67
N GLN A 65 8.02 -11.26 -3.80
CA GLN A 65 7.85 -10.33 -4.92
C GLN A 65 6.99 -9.11 -4.53
N LEU A 66 5.95 -9.32 -3.73
CA LEU A 66 5.13 -8.25 -3.19
C LEU A 66 5.92 -7.36 -2.23
N TYR A 67 6.71 -7.96 -1.33
CA TYR A 67 7.55 -7.21 -0.40
C TYR A 67 8.56 -6.32 -1.14
N GLU A 68 9.26 -6.87 -2.13
CA GLU A 68 10.22 -6.12 -2.94
C GLU A 68 9.55 -4.99 -3.74
N LYS A 69 8.44 -5.28 -4.44
CA LYS A 69 7.72 -4.27 -5.24
C LYS A 69 7.17 -3.13 -4.40
N TYR A 70 6.50 -3.44 -3.30
CA TYR A 70 5.78 -2.43 -2.50
C TYR A 70 6.64 -1.81 -1.40
N GLY A 71 7.74 -2.46 -0.99
CA GLY A 71 8.71 -1.91 -0.06
C GLY A 71 9.38 -0.63 -0.57
N GLY A 72 9.77 -0.62 -1.86
CA GLY A 72 10.39 0.56 -2.49
C GLY A 72 9.49 1.80 -2.53
N ILE A 73 8.17 1.63 -2.41
CA ILE A 73 7.23 2.75 -2.46
C ILE A 73 7.36 3.67 -1.24
N PHE A 74 7.72 3.12 -0.08
CA PHE A 74 7.96 3.91 1.13
C PHE A 74 9.20 4.78 0.97
N GLU A 75 10.29 4.21 0.45
CA GLU A 75 11.54 4.93 0.20
C GLU A 75 11.35 6.02 -0.87
N ASP A 76 10.63 5.70 -1.94
CA ASP A 76 10.30 6.66 -2.99
C ASP A 76 9.46 7.83 -2.46
N TYR A 77 8.42 7.54 -1.68
CA TYR A 77 7.55 8.57 -1.10
C TYR A 77 8.30 9.43 -0.08
N ALA A 78 9.12 8.81 0.77
CA ALA A 78 9.94 9.53 1.73
C ALA A 78 10.92 10.48 1.02
N THR A 79 11.61 9.99 -0.02
CA THR A 79 12.67 10.73 -0.72
C THR A 79 12.11 11.85 -1.60
N HIS A 80 11.00 11.61 -2.30
CA HIS A 80 10.50 12.55 -3.32
C HIS A 80 9.33 13.42 -2.86
N THR A 81 8.72 13.13 -1.70
CA THR A 81 7.56 13.88 -1.20
C THR A 81 7.80 14.42 0.19
N VAL A 82 8.14 13.54 1.15
CA VAL A 82 8.29 13.95 2.55
C VAL A 82 9.55 14.80 2.74
N LEU A 83 10.70 14.33 2.27
CA LEU A 83 11.97 15.00 2.47
C LEU A 83 12.00 16.43 1.89
N PRO A 84 11.56 16.70 0.64
CA PRO A 84 11.47 18.06 0.12
C PRO A 84 10.54 18.95 0.95
N SER A 85 9.36 18.44 1.34
CA SER A 85 8.38 19.20 2.12
C SER A 85 8.91 19.68 3.48
N ILE A 86 9.85 18.92 4.05
CA ILE A 86 10.55 19.26 5.31
C ILE A 86 11.73 20.19 5.04
N MET A 87 12.55 19.89 4.02
CA MET A 87 13.78 20.65 3.71
C MET A 87 13.50 22.08 3.23
N GLU A 88 12.35 22.33 2.60
CA GLU A 88 11.91 23.66 2.15
C GLU A 88 11.48 24.58 3.31
N LYS A 89 11.35 24.05 4.54
CA LYS A 89 10.86 24.77 5.71
C LYS A 89 11.97 24.90 6.76
N HIS A 90 11.94 25.99 7.51
CA HIS A 90 12.92 26.29 8.56
C HIS A 90 12.24 26.55 9.90
N ASP A 91 12.98 26.32 10.99
CA ASP A 91 12.57 26.59 12.37
C ASP A 91 11.18 26.01 12.72
N GLU A 92 10.27 26.83 13.27
CA GLU A 92 8.94 26.40 13.68
C GLU A 92 8.06 25.89 12.53
N TYR A 93 8.30 26.35 11.30
CA TYR A 93 7.50 25.95 10.14
C TYR A 93 7.81 24.52 9.71
N MET A 94 9.03 24.05 9.93
CA MET A 94 9.38 22.64 9.74
C MET A 94 8.73 21.78 10.83
N LEU A 95 8.80 22.22 12.09
CA LEU A 95 8.22 21.48 13.23
C LEU A 95 6.71 21.29 13.09
N ARG A 96 5.99 22.25 12.49
CA ARG A 96 4.54 22.15 12.26
C ARG A 96 4.18 20.98 11.34
N GLU A 97 5.02 20.63 10.37
CA GLU A 97 4.78 19.50 9.46
C GLU A 97 4.82 18.14 10.16
N LEU A 98 5.52 18.03 11.29
CA LEU A 98 5.69 16.78 12.04
C LEU A 98 4.67 16.61 13.18
N SER A 99 3.84 17.63 13.43
CA SER A 99 3.00 17.73 14.63
C SER A 99 1.53 17.34 14.44
N HIS A 100 1.17 16.86 13.26
CA HIS A 100 -0.19 16.41 12.91
C HIS A 100 -0.46 14.95 13.29
#